data_AF-A0A398DLZ2-F1
#
_entry.id   AF-A0A398DLZ2-F1
#
_cell.length_a   1.000
_cell.length_b   1.000
_cell.length_c   1.000
_cell.angle_alpha   90.00
_cell.angle_beta   90.00
_cell.angle_gamma   90.00
#
_symmetry.space_group_name_H-M   'P 1'
#
loop_
_entity.id
_entity.type
_entity.pdbx_description
1 polymer ?
#
loop_
_entity_poly.entity_id
_entity_poly.type
_entity_poly.pdbx_seq_one_letter_code
_entity_poly.pdbx_strand_id
1 'polypeptide(L)'
;MNTNRLLRFIAVGVVLLLCISVGAYFWFRPYKSVTYSAQSVPVGDDMATQIKKGTTICTTANVPAFVLNGTGAFTADFSATVKVLDVLDTRTIRVMTLSPAMFEPQSGNAGYLYLCTPLSEKARKLSDGTVVYGGNGYPQIITGQSYDVVGVLQHPWRDDPRAYIPTALQFKQNLVDSIDMQVVNDAARSFAEQAVAAGDHHMTAEPIITVDSKYVQAGKVEALIMIVTMDALNSGPVDAQPLIAGELQYLHDHGAAISAAARKAVEDDIAYWRGTIKSAMTDSSGTSYMIKIVANVDATGNINAGSLQVYIDNAPVGSNFIPAAQFLEDMRSGWVTVTQAYASAESIAAAAKAP
;
A
#
# COMPACT_ATOMS: atom_id res chain seq x y z
N MET A 1 -59.47 64.42 -4.24
CA MET A 1 -58.71 63.36 -3.52
C MET A 1 -57.95 64.02 -2.40
N ASN A 2 -58.16 63.62 -1.13
CA ASN A 2 -57.67 64.35 0.04
C ASN A 2 -56.13 64.20 0.18
N THR A 3 -55.37 65.30 0.18
CA THR A 3 -53.90 65.34 0.08
C THR A 3 -53.21 64.49 1.16
N ASN A 4 -53.84 64.37 2.34
CA ASN A 4 -53.39 63.49 3.42
C ASN A 4 -53.45 61.99 3.11
N ARG A 5 -54.36 61.54 2.23
CA ARG A 5 -54.42 60.14 1.80
C ARG A 5 -53.34 59.82 0.78
N LEU A 6 -52.99 60.77 -0.10
CA LEU A 6 -51.92 60.59 -1.08
C LEU A 6 -50.55 60.48 -0.40
N LEU A 7 -50.27 61.34 0.58
CA LEU A 7 -49.03 61.28 1.36
C LEU A 7 -48.87 59.97 2.13
N ARG A 8 -49.97 59.44 2.70
CA ARG A 8 -49.95 58.12 3.37
C ARG A 8 -49.69 56.97 2.40
N PHE A 9 -50.27 57.02 1.21
CA PHE A 9 -50.01 56.01 0.17
C PHE A 9 -48.56 56.02 -0.30
N ILE A 10 -47.97 57.21 -0.47
CA ILE A 10 -46.55 57.35 -0.85
C ILE A 10 -45.65 56.84 0.28
N ALA A 11 -45.94 57.19 1.54
CA ALA A 11 -45.14 56.74 2.68
C ALA A 11 -45.16 55.21 2.83
N VAL A 12 -46.34 54.59 2.71
CA VAL A 12 -46.47 53.12 2.75
C VAL A 12 -45.75 52.48 1.57
N GLY A 13 -45.87 53.06 0.36
CA GLY A 13 -45.17 52.59 -0.83
C GLY A 13 -43.65 52.61 -0.67
N VAL A 14 -43.08 53.68 -0.11
CA VAL A 14 -41.63 53.81 0.14
C VAL A 14 -41.14 52.81 1.19
N VAL A 15 -41.91 52.60 2.28
CA VAL A 15 -41.56 51.61 3.31
C VAL A 15 -41.57 50.19 2.73
N LEU A 16 -42.57 49.85 1.90
CA LEU A 16 -42.65 48.54 1.25
C LEU A 16 -41.48 48.34 0.27
N LEU A 17 -41.09 49.37 -0.47
CA LEU A 17 -39.93 49.34 -1.37
C LEU A 17 -38.62 49.15 -0.60
N LEU A 18 -38.48 49.78 0.57
CA LEU A 18 -37.36 49.56 1.49
C LEU A 18 -37.33 48.14 2.06
N CYS A 19 -38.47 47.60 2.49
CA CYS A 19 -38.55 46.21 2.97
C CYS A 19 -38.21 45.20 1.87
N ILE A 20 -38.68 45.41 0.64
CA ILE A 20 -38.38 44.56 -0.52
C ILE A 20 -36.90 44.67 -0.90
N SER A 21 -36.31 45.87 -0.90
CA SER A 21 -34.88 46.06 -1.22
C SER A 21 -33.95 45.50 -0.15
N VAL A 22 -34.31 45.62 1.14
CA VAL A 22 -33.58 44.94 2.24
C VAL A 22 -33.76 43.42 2.16
N GLY A 23 -34.97 42.93 1.92
CA GLY A 23 -35.24 41.51 1.71
C GLY A 23 -34.47 40.94 0.52
N ALA A 24 -34.43 41.66 -0.60
CA ALA A 24 -33.63 41.32 -1.76
C ALA A 24 -32.13 41.40 -1.47
N TYR A 25 -31.65 42.34 -0.66
CA TYR A 25 -30.24 42.39 -0.23
C TYR A 25 -29.84 41.22 0.67
N PHE A 26 -30.77 40.69 1.48
CA PHE A 26 -30.53 39.49 2.30
C PHE A 26 -30.67 38.19 1.49
N TRP A 27 -31.60 38.13 0.52
CA TRP A 27 -31.84 36.95 -0.31
C TRP A 27 -30.83 36.83 -1.47
N PHE A 28 -30.47 37.97 -2.07
CA PHE A 28 -29.32 38.17 -2.94
C PHE A 28 -28.19 38.83 -2.16
N ARG A 29 -27.87 38.32 -0.96
CA ARG A 29 -26.49 38.49 -0.50
C ARG A 29 -25.64 38.05 -1.68
N PRO A 30 -24.70 38.87 -2.19
CA PRO A 30 -23.67 38.31 -3.03
C PRO A 30 -23.13 37.17 -2.19
N TYR A 31 -23.32 35.93 -2.65
CA TYR A 31 -22.62 34.77 -2.15
C TYR A 31 -21.22 35.30 -1.94
N LYS A 32 -20.75 35.40 -0.69
CA LYS A 32 -19.38 35.83 -0.43
C LYS A 32 -18.61 35.02 -1.44
N SER A 33 -18.01 35.68 -2.44
CA SER A 33 -17.12 34.99 -3.36
C SER A 33 -16.22 34.23 -2.41
N VAL A 34 -16.25 32.90 -2.45
CA VAL A 34 -15.39 32.11 -1.58
C VAL A 34 -14.02 32.71 -1.80
N THR A 35 -13.51 33.42 -0.80
CA THR A 35 -12.28 34.18 -0.95
C THR A 35 -11.21 33.11 -0.93
N TYR A 36 -10.95 32.51 -2.10
CA TYR A 36 -9.83 31.62 -2.31
C TYR A 36 -8.59 32.46 -2.00
N SER A 37 -8.00 32.29 -0.82
CA SER A 37 -6.76 32.97 -0.51
C SER A 37 -5.70 32.35 -1.40
N ALA A 38 -5.37 33.04 -2.49
CA ALA A 38 -4.30 32.64 -3.38
C ALA A 38 -2.98 32.71 -2.59
N GLN A 39 -2.31 31.58 -2.45
CA GLN A 39 -0.99 31.52 -1.86
C GLN A 39 0.04 31.75 -2.96
N SER A 40 0.98 32.66 -2.74
CA SER A 40 2.10 32.88 -3.65
C SER A 40 3.01 31.66 -3.67
N VAL A 41 3.29 31.13 -4.86
CA VAL A 41 4.29 30.08 -5.09
C VAL A 41 5.59 30.78 -5.50
N PRO A 42 6.72 30.53 -4.81
CA PRO A 42 8.00 31.09 -5.22
C PRO A 42 8.30 30.79 -6.69
N VAL A 43 8.82 31.77 -7.43
CA VAL A 43 9.15 31.58 -8.86
C VAL A 43 10.49 30.86 -8.97
N GLY A 44 10.48 29.65 -9.53
CA GLY A 44 11.68 28.87 -9.78
C GLY A 44 12.42 29.34 -11.04
N ASP A 45 13.75 29.32 -10.99
CA ASP A 45 14.58 29.70 -12.13
C ASP A 45 14.46 28.69 -13.29
N ASP A 46 14.51 29.19 -14.53
CA ASP A 46 14.74 28.34 -15.69
C ASP A 46 16.15 27.71 -15.66
N MET A 47 16.34 26.63 -16.41
CA MET A 47 17.57 25.84 -16.35
C MET A 47 18.80 26.63 -16.81
N ALA A 48 18.64 27.50 -17.80
CA ALA A 48 19.72 28.38 -18.27
C ALA A 48 20.19 29.33 -17.16
N THR A 49 19.26 29.83 -16.35
CA THR A 49 19.54 30.71 -15.20
C THR A 49 20.16 29.93 -14.04
N GLN A 50 19.68 28.72 -13.74
CA GLN A 50 20.29 27.87 -12.71
C GLN A 50 21.76 27.54 -13.03
N ILE A 51 22.06 27.20 -14.30
CA ILE A 51 23.44 26.94 -14.74
C ILE A 51 24.32 28.19 -14.54
N LYS A 52 23.82 29.39 -14.89
CA LYS A 52 24.57 30.64 -14.69
C LYS A 52 24.85 30.94 -13.21
N LYS A 53 23.96 30.53 -12.31
CA LYS A 53 24.14 30.68 -10.86
C LYS A 53 25.21 29.73 -10.29
N GLY A 54 25.74 28.81 -11.09
CA GLY A 54 26.86 27.95 -10.72
C GLY A 54 26.49 26.89 -9.68
N THR A 55 25.22 26.48 -9.61
CA THR A 55 24.83 25.36 -8.76
C THR A 55 25.54 24.09 -9.24
N THR A 56 26.30 23.44 -8.36
CA THR A 56 27.26 22.36 -8.70
C THR A 56 26.61 21.18 -9.44
N ILE A 57 25.30 21.03 -9.32
CA ILE A 57 24.53 19.89 -9.82
C ILE A 57 24.13 20.08 -11.30
N CYS A 58 23.99 21.32 -11.79
CA CYS A 58 23.50 21.62 -13.14
C CYS A 58 24.63 22.21 -14.01
N THR A 59 25.23 21.38 -14.86
CA THR A 59 26.14 21.84 -15.92
C THR A 59 25.53 21.61 -17.29
N THR A 60 25.92 22.41 -18.29
CA THR A 60 25.46 22.25 -19.67
C THR A 60 25.70 20.83 -20.22
N ALA A 61 26.70 20.11 -19.70
CA ALA A 61 27.01 18.75 -20.12
C ALA A 61 25.99 17.70 -19.64
N ASN A 62 25.30 17.95 -18.51
CA ASN A 62 24.41 16.98 -17.88
C ASN A 62 22.93 17.27 -18.14
N VAL A 63 22.62 18.38 -18.83
CA VAL A 63 21.25 18.78 -19.15
C VAL A 63 20.97 18.51 -20.63
N PRO A 64 19.95 17.70 -20.97
CA PRO A 64 19.58 17.47 -22.37
C PRO A 64 19.23 18.76 -23.12
N ALA A 65 19.56 18.82 -24.41
CA ALA A 65 19.29 20.00 -25.24
C ALA A 65 17.81 20.44 -25.19
N PHE A 66 16.87 19.47 -25.20
CA PHE A 66 15.44 19.79 -25.20
C PHE A 66 15.00 20.57 -23.96
N VAL A 67 15.69 20.40 -22.83
CA VAL A 67 15.42 21.13 -21.58
C VAL A 67 15.94 22.57 -21.66
N LEU A 68 17.10 22.78 -22.32
CA LEU A 68 17.76 24.08 -22.38
C LEU A 68 17.15 25.03 -23.41
N ASN A 69 16.84 24.51 -24.60
CA ASN A 69 16.46 25.33 -25.75
C ASN A 69 15.23 24.80 -26.51
N GLY A 70 14.56 23.75 -25.99
CA GLY A 70 13.40 23.15 -26.66
C GLY A 70 13.74 22.41 -27.96
N THR A 71 15.02 22.15 -28.23
CA THR A 71 15.48 21.44 -29.44
C THR A 71 16.05 20.07 -29.09
N GLY A 72 15.92 19.11 -30.02
CA GLY A 72 16.37 17.73 -29.82
C GLY A 72 15.24 16.78 -29.43
N ALA A 73 15.53 15.48 -29.46
CA ALA A 73 14.57 14.44 -29.12
C ALA A 73 14.45 14.29 -27.60
N PHE A 74 13.21 14.17 -27.12
CA PHE A 74 12.93 13.69 -25.77
C PHE A 74 12.94 12.15 -25.80
N THR A 75 13.89 11.55 -25.09
CA THR A 75 13.93 10.11 -24.83
C THR A 75 13.67 9.90 -23.35
N ALA A 76 12.55 9.27 -23.00
CA ALA A 76 12.23 8.96 -21.61
C ALA A 76 13.11 7.80 -21.10
N ASP A 77 13.79 8.00 -19.98
CA ASP A 77 14.51 6.97 -19.23
C ASP A 77 14.05 6.90 -17.76
N PHE A 78 13.09 7.76 -17.38
CA PHE A 78 12.44 7.79 -16.09
C PHE A 78 10.94 7.57 -16.25
N SER A 79 10.38 6.61 -15.51
CA SER A 79 8.94 6.44 -15.35
C SER A 79 8.66 5.88 -13.96
N ALA A 80 7.93 6.60 -13.14
CA ALA A 80 7.63 6.18 -11.78
C ALA A 80 6.30 6.75 -11.27
N THR A 81 5.69 6.07 -10.31
CA THR A 81 4.69 6.67 -9.43
C THR A 81 5.41 7.33 -8.26
N VAL A 82 5.04 8.58 -7.99
CA VAL A 82 5.65 9.38 -6.94
C VAL A 82 4.60 10.01 -6.05
N LYS A 83 4.87 10.13 -4.75
CA LYS A 83 4.06 10.90 -3.81
C LYS A 83 4.61 12.31 -3.68
N VAL A 84 3.80 13.33 -3.89
CA VAL A 84 4.23 14.73 -3.72
C VAL A 84 4.40 15.03 -2.25
N LEU A 85 5.61 15.42 -1.84
CA LEU A 85 5.92 15.81 -0.47
C LEU A 85 5.82 17.33 -0.29
N ASP A 86 6.27 18.10 -1.27
CA ASP A 86 6.21 19.56 -1.23
C ASP A 86 6.34 20.17 -2.64
N VAL A 87 5.77 21.37 -2.83
CA VAL A 87 5.98 22.21 -4.01
C VAL A 87 6.85 23.38 -3.60
N LEU A 88 8.14 23.30 -3.91
CA LEU A 88 9.14 24.25 -3.45
C LEU A 88 9.05 25.58 -4.18
N ASP A 89 8.81 25.51 -5.49
CA ASP A 89 8.68 26.65 -6.38
C ASP A 89 7.87 26.26 -7.64
N THR A 90 7.68 27.20 -8.57
CA THR A 90 6.90 26.96 -9.80
C THR A 90 7.49 25.89 -10.73
N ARG A 91 8.72 25.42 -10.50
CA ARG A 91 9.42 24.43 -11.34
C ARG A 91 9.93 23.22 -10.57
N THR A 92 9.96 23.25 -9.25
CA THR A 92 10.56 22.18 -8.45
C THR A 92 9.55 21.57 -7.50
N ILE A 93 9.33 20.26 -7.64
CA ILE A 93 8.49 19.47 -6.74
C ILE A 93 9.37 18.45 -6.02
N ARG A 94 9.25 18.39 -4.69
CA ARG A 94 9.87 17.34 -3.89
C ARG A 94 8.93 16.16 -3.80
N VAL A 95 9.43 14.95 -4.06
CA VAL A 95 8.62 13.74 -4.13
C VAL A 95 9.25 12.57 -3.40
N MET A 96 8.45 11.57 -3.05
CA MET A 96 8.92 10.26 -2.60
C MET A 96 8.67 9.26 -3.72
N THR A 97 9.71 8.54 -4.15
CA THR A 97 9.59 7.49 -5.17
C THR A 97 8.99 6.23 -4.53
N LEU A 98 7.90 5.71 -5.11
CA LEU A 98 7.22 4.51 -4.60
C LEU A 98 7.72 3.20 -5.25
N SER A 99 8.85 3.22 -5.97
CA SER A 99 9.40 2.05 -6.68
C SER A 99 10.65 1.46 -6.00
N PRO A 100 10.73 0.12 -5.80
CA PRO A 100 11.85 -0.60 -5.19
C PRO A 100 12.94 -1.01 -6.20
N ALA A 101 12.73 -0.80 -7.51
CA ALA A 101 13.62 -1.38 -8.54
C ALA A 101 14.67 -0.42 -9.12
N MET A 102 14.55 0.90 -8.93
CA MET A 102 15.51 1.88 -9.48
C MET A 102 16.35 2.60 -8.42
N PHE A 103 15.95 2.53 -7.16
CA PHE A 103 16.66 3.13 -6.04
C PHE A 103 16.82 2.04 -4.98
N GLU A 104 18.05 1.65 -4.66
CA GLU A 104 18.27 0.83 -3.47
C GLU A 104 17.59 1.55 -2.28
N PRO A 105 16.74 0.85 -1.51
CA PRO A 105 15.96 1.48 -0.46
C PRO A 105 16.90 1.89 0.68
N GLN A 106 17.22 3.18 0.76
CA GLN A 106 17.73 3.80 1.97
C GLN A 106 16.62 4.64 2.63
N SER A 107 16.60 4.61 3.95
CA SER A 107 15.70 5.43 4.78
C SER A 107 16.02 6.91 4.57
N GLY A 108 15.36 7.54 3.60
CA GLY A 108 15.65 8.92 3.19
C GLY A 108 15.26 9.32 1.76
N ASN A 109 14.75 8.40 0.93
CA ASN A 109 14.48 8.57 -0.51
C ASN A 109 13.47 9.69 -0.86
N ALA A 110 13.91 10.95 -0.81
CA ALA A 110 13.25 12.08 -1.43
C ALA A 110 13.91 12.38 -2.78
N GLY A 111 13.13 12.38 -3.87
CA GLY A 111 13.55 12.84 -5.19
C GLY A 111 13.04 14.25 -5.49
N TYR A 112 13.57 14.85 -6.55
CA TYR A 112 13.14 16.15 -7.03
C TYR A 112 12.74 16.09 -8.50
N LEU A 113 11.55 16.59 -8.81
CA LEU A 113 11.09 16.75 -10.19
C LEU A 113 11.31 18.20 -10.61
N TYR A 114 12.00 18.38 -11.72
CA TYR A 114 12.13 19.67 -12.38
C TYR A 114 11.17 19.75 -13.55
N LEU A 115 10.27 20.73 -13.52
CA LEU A 115 9.23 20.95 -14.50
C LEU A 115 9.73 21.90 -15.60
N CYS A 116 9.85 21.40 -16.84
CA CYS A 116 10.24 22.22 -17.98
C CYS A 116 9.16 23.27 -18.31
N THR A 117 7.89 22.93 -18.09
CA THR A 117 6.77 23.90 -18.09
C THR A 117 6.46 24.31 -16.65
N PRO A 118 6.48 25.59 -16.28
CA PRO A 118 6.26 26.01 -14.90
C PRO A 118 4.77 25.88 -14.49
N LEU A 119 4.55 25.67 -13.20
CA LEU A 119 3.28 25.87 -12.51
C LEU A 119 2.92 27.36 -12.46
N SER A 120 1.70 27.64 -12.08
CA SER A 120 1.22 28.99 -11.77
C SER A 120 1.91 29.53 -10.51
N GLU A 121 2.22 30.82 -10.53
CA GLU A 121 2.75 31.59 -9.38
C GLU A 121 1.73 31.71 -8.22
N LYS A 122 0.50 31.24 -8.43
CA LYS A 122 -0.59 31.28 -7.44
C LYS A 122 -1.18 29.88 -7.25
N ALA A 123 -1.02 29.36 -6.05
CA ALA A 123 -1.77 28.18 -5.59
C ALA A 123 -3.14 28.62 -5.06
N ARG A 124 -4.14 27.75 -5.18
CA ARG A 124 -5.50 27.99 -4.68
C ARG A 124 -5.70 27.21 -3.39
N LYS A 125 -6.21 27.88 -2.35
CA LYS A 125 -6.70 27.21 -1.15
C LYS A 125 -8.18 26.91 -1.29
N LEU A 126 -8.57 25.63 -1.26
CA LEU A 126 -9.95 25.17 -1.31
C LEU A 126 -10.67 25.44 0.03
N SER A 127 -11.99 25.23 0.05
CA SER A 127 -12.85 25.51 1.22
C SER A 127 -12.56 24.61 2.42
N ASP A 128 -12.03 23.41 2.19
CA ASP A 128 -11.56 22.46 3.20
C ASP A 128 -10.15 22.80 3.74
N GLY A 129 -9.52 23.86 3.21
CA GLY A 129 -8.17 24.27 3.56
C GLY A 129 -7.07 23.63 2.71
N THR A 130 -7.40 22.72 1.80
CA THR A 130 -6.45 22.06 0.90
C THR A 130 -5.81 23.07 -0.05
N VAL A 131 -4.48 23.02 -0.17
CA VAL A 131 -3.74 23.86 -1.13
C VAL A 131 -3.53 23.08 -2.42
N VAL A 132 -3.95 23.68 -3.53
CA VAL A 132 -3.88 23.10 -4.86
C VAL A 132 -2.98 23.95 -5.74
N TYR A 133 -1.94 23.32 -6.25
CA TYR A 133 -1.02 23.88 -7.23
C TYR A 133 -1.49 23.45 -8.63
N GLY A 134 -1.36 24.33 -9.61
CA GLY A 134 -1.76 24.03 -10.97
C GLY A 134 -0.94 24.84 -11.94
N GLY A 135 -1.15 24.60 -13.22
CA GLY A 135 -0.45 25.28 -14.31
C GLY A 135 -1.06 24.87 -15.63
N ASN A 136 -0.66 25.50 -16.72
CA ASN A 136 -1.20 25.14 -18.03
C ASN A 136 -0.87 23.67 -18.35
N GLY A 137 -1.91 22.83 -18.47
CA GLY A 137 -1.80 21.40 -18.80
C GLY A 137 -1.47 20.47 -17.64
N TYR A 138 -1.19 20.97 -16.42
CA TYR A 138 -0.98 20.11 -15.25
C TYR A 138 -2.31 19.71 -14.59
N PRO A 139 -2.39 18.52 -13.96
CA PRO A 139 -3.46 18.23 -13.03
C PRO A 139 -3.40 19.20 -11.83
N GLN A 140 -4.45 19.18 -11.01
CA GLN A 140 -4.44 19.84 -9.72
C GLN A 140 -3.51 19.08 -8.78
N ILE A 141 -2.31 19.62 -8.56
CA ILE A 141 -1.29 19.01 -7.72
C ILE A 141 -1.57 19.35 -6.26
N ILE A 142 -1.60 18.33 -5.42
CA ILE A 142 -1.91 18.40 -3.99
C ILE A 142 -0.81 17.65 -3.25
N THR A 143 -0.26 18.29 -2.22
CA THR A 143 0.73 17.67 -1.33
C THR A 143 0.13 16.45 -0.63
N GLY A 144 0.90 15.37 -0.57
CA GLY A 144 0.48 14.09 0.00
C GLY A 144 -0.22 13.15 -0.99
N GLN A 145 -0.52 13.60 -2.21
CA GLN A 145 -1.12 12.78 -3.27
C GLN A 145 -0.07 12.18 -4.22
N SER A 146 -0.45 11.12 -4.91
CA SER A 146 0.39 10.36 -5.83
C SER A 146 0.15 10.70 -7.30
N TYR A 147 1.22 10.68 -8.09
CA TYR A 147 1.21 11.05 -9.51
C TYR A 147 2.11 10.11 -10.30
N ASP A 148 1.69 9.78 -11.52
CA ASP A 148 2.52 9.08 -12.49
C ASP A 148 3.31 10.09 -13.29
N VAL A 149 4.63 9.91 -13.27
CA VAL A 149 5.58 10.83 -13.87
C VAL A 149 6.49 10.12 -14.84
N VAL A 150 6.64 10.71 -16.04
CA VAL A 150 7.57 10.26 -17.07
C VAL A 150 8.53 11.40 -17.40
N GLY A 151 9.82 11.09 -17.49
CA GLY A 151 10.83 12.13 -17.66
C GLY A 151 12.21 11.60 -18.05
N VAL A 152 13.20 12.44 -17.79
CA VAL A 152 14.63 12.11 -17.98
C VAL A 152 15.36 12.21 -16.66
N LEU A 153 16.02 11.15 -16.20
CA LEU A 153 16.87 11.14 -15.01
C LEU A 153 18.12 11.98 -15.22
N GLN A 154 18.43 12.83 -14.25
CA GLN A 154 19.67 13.58 -14.22
C GLN A 154 20.81 12.68 -13.74
N HIS A 155 21.93 12.70 -14.44
CA HIS A 155 23.15 12.02 -14.00
C HIS A 155 24.06 12.97 -13.20
N PRO A 156 24.67 12.54 -12.06
CA PRO A 156 24.50 11.27 -11.36
C PRO A 156 23.28 11.26 -10.42
N TRP A 157 22.64 10.10 -10.26
CA TRP A 157 21.31 9.94 -9.64
C TRP A 157 21.32 9.29 -8.24
N ARG A 158 22.49 8.92 -7.69
CA ARG A 158 22.59 8.06 -6.50
C ARG A 158 22.25 8.74 -5.17
N ASP A 159 22.61 10.01 -4.99
CA ASP A 159 22.48 10.66 -3.67
C ASP A 159 21.22 11.53 -3.55
N ASP A 160 20.77 12.15 -4.65
CA ASP A 160 19.56 12.97 -4.75
C ASP A 160 18.94 12.74 -6.14
N PRO A 161 17.97 11.83 -6.31
CA PRO A 161 17.45 11.52 -7.63
C PRO A 161 16.63 12.69 -8.17
N ARG A 162 17.06 13.24 -9.32
CA ARG A 162 16.38 14.34 -10.00
C ARG A 162 15.91 13.90 -11.37
N ALA A 163 14.69 14.29 -11.75
CA ALA A 163 14.15 14.01 -13.07
C ALA A 163 13.58 15.26 -13.73
N TYR A 164 13.86 15.42 -15.02
CA TYR A 164 13.27 16.45 -15.87
C TYR A 164 11.92 15.97 -16.41
N ILE A 165 10.86 16.72 -16.14
CA ILE A 165 9.52 16.47 -16.68
C ILE A 165 9.31 17.39 -17.89
N PRO A 166 9.35 16.85 -19.13
CA PRO A 166 9.41 17.68 -20.34
C PRO A 166 8.14 18.49 -20.58
N THR A 167 6.99 17.91 -20.25
CA THR A 167 5.68 18.54 -20.47
C THR A 167 4.72 18.15 -19.36
N ALA A 168 3.71 18.98 -19.15
CA ALA A 168 2.66 18.72 -18.17
C ALA A 168 1.88 17.42 -18.43
N LEU A 169 1.81 16.97 -19.70
CA LEU A 169 1.15 15.71 -20.08
C LEU A 169 1.82 14.47 -19.48
N GLN A 170 3.10 14.58 -19.10
CA GLN A 170 3.85 13.51 -18.47
C GLN A 170 3.76 13.52 -16.94
N PHE A 171 2.93 14.40 -16.38
CA PHE A 171 2.63 14.46 -14.96
C PHE A 171 1.13 14.23 -14.78
N LYS A 172 0.74 13.00 -14.46
CA LYS A 172 -0.67 12.60 -14.40
C LYS A 172 -1.05 12.30 -12.97
N GLN A 173 -2.24 12.73 -12.57
CA GLN A 173 -2.78 12.32 -11.28
C GLN A 173 -2.91 10.81 -11.27
N ASN A 174 -2.22 10.17 -10.33
CA ASN A 174 -2.36 8.75 -10.16
C ASN A 174 -3.62 8.52 -9.33
N LEU A 175 -4.59 7.79 -9.91
CA LEU A 175 -5.83 7.43 -9.24
C LEU A 175 -5.60 6.42 -8.10
N VAL A 176 -4.37 5.94 -7.89
CA VAL A 176 -3.95 5.04 -6.81
C VAL A 176 -4.40 5.49 -5.42
N ASP A 177 -4.39 6.80 -5.11
CA ASP A 177 -4.86 7.31 -3.82
C ASP A 177 -6.40 7.33 -3.69
N SER A 178 -7.13 7.16 -4.81
CA SER A 178 -8.59 6.98 -4.86
C SER A 178 -9.04 5.53 -5.03
N ILE A 179 -8.13 4.59 -5.28
CA ILE A 179 -8.48 3.16 -5.36
C ILE A 179 -8.70 2.66 -3.94
N ASP A 180 -9.96 2.36 -3.64
CA ASP A 180 -10.36 1.69 -2.42
C ASP A 180 -9.62 0.34 -2.30
N MET A 181 -8.68 0.28 -1.35
CA MET A 181 -7.90 -0.93 -1.08
C MET A 181 -8.64 -1.92 -0.20
N GLN A 182 -9.90 -1.67 0.17
CA GLN A 182 -10.69 -2.59 0.99
C GLN A 182 -10.71 -3.99 0.39
N VAL A 183 -10.93 -4.12 -0.92
CA VAL A 183 -10.92 -5.40 -1.63
C VAL A 183 -9.56 -6.12 -1.52
N VAL A 184 -8.46 -5.38 -1.53
CA VAL A 184 -7.10 -5.93 -1.38
C VAL A 184 -6.84 -6.33 0.07
N ASN A 185 -7.24 -5.50 1.03
CA ASN A 185 -7.11 -5.78 2.46
C ASN A 185 -7.97 -6.99 2.88
N ASP A 186 -9.16 -7.14 2.32
CA ASP A 186 -10.03 -8.29 2.56
C ASP A 186 -9.42 -9.58 1.99
N ALA A 187 -8.80 -9.51 0.80
CA ALA A 187 -8.07 -10.63 0.23
C ALA A 187 -6.82 -11.00 1.07
N ALA A 188 -6.09 -10.00 1.59
CA ALA A 188 -4.97 -10.21 2.50
C ALA A 188 -5.41 -10.86 3.83
N ARG A 189 -6.51 -10.39 4.42
CA ARG A 189 -7.11 -11.00 5.62
C ARG A 189 -7.54 -12.44 5.35
N SER A 190 -8.24 -12.69 4.25
CA SER A 190 -8.68 -14.04 3.88
C SER A 190 -7.49 -14.98 3.65
N PHE A 191 -6.39 -14.49 3.09
CA PHE A 191 -5.15 -15.26 3.00
C PHE A 191 -4.60 -15.61 4.39
N ALA A 192 -4.53 -14.64 5.31
CA ALA A 192 -4.03 -14.86 6.67
C ALA A 192 -4.82 -15.95 7.41
N GLU A 193 -6.15 -15.86 7.36
CA GLU A 193 -7.05 -16.86 7.94
C GLU A 193 -6.84 -18.25 7.34
N GLN A 194 -6.70 -18.34 6.01
CA GLN A 194 -6.45 -19.60 5.31
C GLN A 194 -5.08 -20.19 5.63
N ALA A 195 -4.04 -19.36 5.76
CA ALA A 195 -2.68 -19.79 6.10
C ALA A 195 -2.63 -20.37 7.53
N VAL A 196 -3.25 -19.68 8.49
CA VAL A 196 -3.36 -20.16 9.88
C VAL A 196 -4.13 -21.49 9.94
N ALA A 197 -5.28 -21.57 9.25
CA ALA A 197 -6.05 -22.82 9.20
C ALA A 197 -5.30 -23.95 8.48
N ALA A 198 -4.55 -23.65 7.42
CA ALA A 198 -3.73 -24.61 6.69
C ALA A 198 -2.54 -25.15 7.52
N GLY A 199 -2.25 -24.53 8.67
CA GLY A 199 -1.25 -24.99 9.64
C GLY A 199 -1.83 -25.72 10.86
N ASP A 200 -3.15 -25.94 10.98
CA ASP A 200 -3.84 -26.42 12.21
C ASP A 200 -3.91 -25.39 13.31
N HIS A 201 -3.72 -24.10 13.00
CA HIS A 201 -3.70 -23.08 14.02
C HIS A 201 -5.02 -22.32 14.05
N HIS A 202 -5.21 -21.54 15.11
CA HIS A 202 -6.25 -20.52 15.20
C HIS A 202 -5.61 -19.18 15.49
N MET A 203 -6.20 -18.10 14.98
CA MET A 203 -5.72 -16.75 15.26
C MET A 203 -6.02 -16.39 16.72
N THR A 204 -5.02 -15.86 17.41
CA THR A 204 -5.14 -15.34 18.79
C THR A 204 -5.35 -13.82 18.80
N ALA A 205 -5.06 -13.15 17.69
CA ALA A 205 -5.30 -11.74 17.47
C ALA A 205 -5.62 -11.46 15.99
N GLU A 206 -6.19 -10.27 15.72
CA GLU A 206 -6.36 -9.77 14.35
C GLU A 206 -5.01 -9.65 13.63
N PRO A 207 -4.94 -9.97 12.32
CA PRO A 207 -3.70 -9.92 11.59
C PRO A 207 -3.30 -8.46 11.33
N ILE A 208 -2.01 -8.17 11.48
CA ILE A 208 -1.47 -6.85 11.13
C ILE A 208 -1.18 -6.87 9.63
N ILE A 209 -1.89 -6.05 8.87
CA ILE A 209 -1.77 -5.96 7.41
C ILE A 209 -1.13 -4.62 7.07
N THR A 210 0.06 -4.67 6.46
CA THR A 210 0.81 -3.47 6.03
C THR A 210 0.99 -3.53 4.52
N VAL A 211 0.53 -2.51 3.81
CA VAL A 211 0.80 -2.38 2.37
C VAL A 211 2.18 -1.76 2.19
N ASP A 212 3.14 -2.56 1.73
CA ASP A 212 4.53 -2.14 1.54
C ASP A 212 4.70 -1.33 0.25
N SER A 213 4.05 -1.77 -0.83
CA SER A 213 4.01 -1.01 -2.07
C SER A 213 2.77 -1.32 -2.91
N LYS A 214 2.42 -0.38 -3.80
CA LYS A 214 1.26 -0.46 -4.67
C LYS A 214 1.60 0.15 -6.04
N TYR A 215 1.31 -0.59 -7.09
CA TYR A 215 1.47 -0.17 -8.49
C TYR A 215 0.14 -0.28 -9.20
N VAL A 216 -0.13 0.67 -10.10
CA VAL A 216 -1.24 0.56 -11.04
C VAL A 216 -0.71 0.85 -12.43
N GLN A 217 -0.85 -0.11 -13.32
CA GLN A 217 -0.41 0.03 -14.71
C GLN A 217 -1.35 -0.71 -15.63
N ALA A 218 -1.72 -0.08 -16.74
CA ALA A 218 -2.50 -0.69 -17.82
C ALA A 218 -3.80 -1.39 -17.36
N GLY A 219 -4.54 -0.78 -16.42
CA GLY A 219 -5.79 -1.34 -15.90
C GLY A 219 -5.60 -2.53 -14.94
N LYS A 220 -4.44 -2.64 -14.30
CA LYS A 220 -4.16 -3.60 -13.23
C LYS A 220 -3.58 -2.92 -12.01
N VAL A 221 -3.91 -3.41 -10.83
CA VAL A 221 -3.25 -3.10 -9.56
C VAL A 221 -2.37 -4.28 -9.17
N GLU A 222 -1.18 -3.98 -8.67
CA GLU A 222 -0.31 -4.91 -7.97
C GLU A 222 0.03 -4.31 -6.60
N ALA A 223 -0.21 -5.04 -5.52
CA ALA A 223 0.11 -4.62 -4.17
C ALA A 223 1.01 -5.65 -3.49
N LEU A 224 2.12 -5.20 -2.93
CA LEU A 224 2.95 -5.99 -2.02
C LEU A 224 2.51 -5.69 -0.59
N ILE A 225 2.27 -6.75 0.18
CA ILE A 225 1.65 -6.66 1.50
C ILE A 225 2.42 -7.57 2.46
N MET A 226 2.86 -6.98 3.57
CA MET A 226 3.37 -7.71 4.71
C MET A 226 2.21 -8.00 5.66
N ILE A 227 2.06 -9.28 6.02
CA ILE A 227 1.09 -9.75 6.99
C ILE A 227 1.83 -10.33 8.18
N VAL A 228 1.44 -9.94 9.39
CA VAL A 228 1.89 -10.60 10.62
C VAL A 228 0.68 -11.23 11.30
N THR A 229 0.69 -12.54 11.46
CA THR A 229 -0.31 -13.29 12.24
C THR A 229 0.23 -13.59 13.62
N MET A 230 -0.66 -13.60 14.60
CA MET A 230 -0.43 -14.24 15.89
C MET A 230 -1.39 -15.41 15.99
N ASP A 231 -0.83 -16.60 16.19
CA ASP A 231 -1.60 -17.84 16.16
C ASP A 231 -1.08 -18.83 17.20
N ALA A 232 -1.91 -19.83 17.49
CA ALA A 232 -1.59 -20.93 18.39
C ALA A 232 -2.21 -22.21 17.82
N LEU A 233 -1.62 -23.37 18.16
CA LEU A 233 -2.07 -24.65 17.64
C LEU A 233 -3.52 -24.90 18.06
N ASN A 234 -4.39 -25.09 17.07
CA ASN A 234 -5.79 -25.44 17.22
C ASN A 234 -5.95 -26.96 17.21
N SER A 235 -5.27 -27.64 18.12
CA SER A 235 -5.55 -29.05 18.34
C SER A 235 -6.74 -29.18 19.28
N GLY A 236 -7.68 -30.08 18.99
CA GLY A 236 -8.72 -30.47 19.95
C GLY A 236 -8.11 -31.16 21.18
N PRO A 237 -8.53 -32.37 21.56
CA PRO A 237 -7.79 -33.14 22.54
C PRO A 237 -6.34 -33.35 22.08
N VAL A 238 -5.36 -33.15 22.97
CA VAL A 238 -3.92 -33.33 22.67
C VAL A 238 -3.64 -34.71 22.04
N ASP A 239 -4.31 -35.76 22.53
CA ASP A 239 -4.14 -37.13 22.04
C ASP A 239 -4.79 -37.40 20.67
N ALA A 240 -5.59 -36.45 20.16
CA ALA A 240 -6.16 -36.53 18.82
C ALA A 240 -5.19 -36.01 17.73
N GLN A 241 -4.07 -35.39 18.12
CA GLN A 241 -3.06 -34.98 17.15
C GLN A 241 -2.45 -36.19 16.45
N PRO A 242 -2.29 -36.18 15.11
CA PRO A 242 -1.88 -37.36 14.35
C PRO A 242 -0.60 -38.05 14.84
N LEU A 243 0.38 -37.26 15.30
CA LEU A 243 1.64 -37.74 15.91
C LEU A 243 1.37 -38.64 17.13
N ILE A 244 0.56 -38.17 18.08
CA ILE A 244 0.24 -38.93 19.29
C ILE A 244 -0.73 -40.08 18.98
N ALA A 245 -1.74 -39.84 18.14
CA ALA A 245 -2.76 -40.83 17.82
C ALA A 245 -2.15 -42.08 17.15
N GLY A 246 -1.16 -41.92 16.27
CA GLY A 246 -0.46 -43.03 15.63
C GLY A 246 0.36 -43.87 16.61
N GLU A 247 1.11 -43.23 17.50
CA GLU A 247 1.91 -43.91 18.52
C GLU A 247 1.03 -44.64 19.56
N LEU A 248 -0.09 -44.03 19.97
CA LEU A 248 -1.08 -44.68 20.82
C LEU A 248 -1.69 -45.91 20.15
N GLN A 249 -2.01 -45.83 18.85
CA GLN A 249 -2.51 -46.96 18.09
C GLN A 249 -1.47 -48.09 17.99
N TYR A 250 -0.20 -47.76 17.78
CA TYR A 250 0.89 -48.76 17.80
C TYR A 250 0.99 -49.48 19.16
N LEU A 251 0.94 -48.73 20.27
CA LEU A 251 0.95 -49.32 21.61
C LEU A 251 -0.29 -50.17 21.90
N HIS A 252 -1.46 -49.77 21.39
CA HIS A 252 -2.68 -50.57 21.49
C HIS A 252 -2.52 -51.93 20.79
N ASP A 253 -1.96 -51.93 19.58
CA ASP A 253 -1.87 -53.12 18.74
C ASP A 253 -0.72 -54.06 19.15
N HIS A 254 0.40 -53.51 19.61
CA HIS A 254 1.65 -54.25 19.83
C HIS A 254 2.18 -54.19 21.26
N GLY A 255 1.63 -53.34 22.14
CA GLY A 255 2.18 -53.06 23.46
C GLY A 255 2.29 -54.26 24.41
N ALA A 256 1.53 -55.33 24.16
CA ALA A 256 1.62 -56.59 24.91
C ALA A 256 2.69 -57.55 24.37
N ALA A 257 3.13 -57.38 23.12
CA ALA A 257 4.07 -58.26 22.42
C ALA A 257 5.51 -57.71 22.39
N ILE A 258 5.68 -56.40 22.49
CA ILE A 258 6.99 -55.74 22.51
C ILE A 258 7.66 -55.81 23.90
N SER A 259 8.98 -55.60 23.94
CA SER A 259 9.73 -55.58 25.19
C SER A 259 9.33 -54.40 26.08
N ALA A 260 9.57 -54.50 27.39
CA ALA A 260 9.32 -53.40 28.32
C ALA A 260 10.14 -52.13 27.98
N ALA A 261 11.37 -52.31 27.47
CA ALA A 261 12.22 -51.20 27.04
C ALA A 261 11.66 -50.52 25.78
N ALA A 262 11.18 -51.29 24.80
CA ALA A 262 10.55 -50.77 23.58
C ALA A 262 9.25 -50.03 23.88
N ARG A 263 8.39 -50.61 24.73
CA ARG A 263 7.17 -49.95 25.18
C ARG A 263 7.47 -48.62 25.86
N LYS A 264 8.43 -48.61 26.78
CA LYS A 264 8.82 -47.39 27.49
C LYS A 264 9.36 -46.31 26.55
N ALA A 265 10.14 -46.67 25.53
CA ALA A 265 10.67 -45.71 24.56
C ALA A 265 9.54 -44.99 23.79
N VAL A 266 8.51 -45.70 23.35
CA VAL A 266 7.34 -45.10 22.68
C VAL A 266 6.51 -44.28 23.67
N GLU A 267 6.29 -44.75 24.90
CA GLU A 267 5.57 -43.98 25.94
C GLU A 267 6.29 -42.67 26.30
N ASP A 268 7.63 -42.67 26.32
CA ASP A 268 8.44 -41.47 26.58
C ASP A 268 8.35 -40.46 25.41
N ASP A 269 8.30 -40.92 24.15
CA ASP A 269 8.10 -40.05 22.97
C ASP A 269 6.70 -39.40 22.97
N ILE A 270 5.66 -40.18 23.28
CA ILE A 270 4.30 -39.66 23.48
C ILE A 270 4.29 -38.58 24.57
N ALA A 271 4.96 -38.82 25.70
CA ALA A 271 5.01 -37.86 26.80
C ALA A 271 5.73 -36.55 26.38
N TYR A 272 6.80 -36.66 25.60
CA TYR A 272 7.49 -35.52 25.00
C TYR A 272 6.55 -34.71 24.09
N TRP A 273 5.91 -35.35 23.11
CA TRP A 273 5.01 -34.67 22.17
C TRP A 273 3.79 -34.05 22.84
N ARG A 274 3.23 -34.70 23.86
CA ARG A 274 2.15 -34.11 24.68
C ARG A 274 2.57 -32.80 25.34
N GLY A 275 3.82 -32.71 25.81
CA GLY A 275 4.37 -31.49 26.38
C GLY A 275 4.50 -30.38 25.33
N THR A 276 5.09 -30.72 24.19
CA THR A 276 5.28 -29.80 23.05
C THR A 276 3.96 -29.26 22.51
N ILE A 277 2.97 -30.14 22.28
CA ILE A 277 1.64 -29.76 21.77
C ILE A 277 0.92 -28.86 22.77
N LYS A 278 0.95 -29.19 24.07
CA LYS A 278 0.33 -28.34 25.10
C LYS A 278 0.91 -26.92 25.11
N SER A 279 2.23 -26.79 25.01
CA SER A 279 2.88 -25.47 24.91
C SER A 279 2.48 -24.75 23.63
N ALA A 280 2.46 -25.43 22.48
CA ALA A 280 2.02 -24.83 21.21
C ALA A 280 0.54 -24.40 21.19
N MET A 281 -0.32 -25.04 21.99
CA MET A 281 -1.72 -24.62 22.16
C MET A 281 -1.88 -23.40 23.06
N THR A 282 -0.97 -23.17 24.00
CA THR A 282 -1.06 -22.07 24.99
C THR A 282 -0.27 -20.84 24.59
N ASP A 283 0.88 -21.04 23.96
CA ASP A 283 1.84 -19.99 23.65
C ASP A 283 1.60 -19.52 22.22
N SER A 284 1.20 -18.26 22.07
CA SER A 284 1.00 -17.69 20.74
C SER A 284 2.35 -17.36 20.09
N SER A 285 2.49 -17.72 18.82
CA SER A 285 3.66 -17.43 18.01
C SER A 285 3.31 -16.49 16.85
N GLY A 286 4.29 -15.70 16.41
CA GLY A 286 4.12 -14.74 15.33
C GLY A 286 4.69 -15.27 14.03
N THR A 287 3.89 -15.24 12.96
CA THR A 287 4.34 -15.62 11.61
C THR A 287 4.20 -14.43 10.66
N SER A 288 5.25 -14.17 9.88
CA SER A 288 5.27 -13.09 8.89
C SER A 288 5.18 -13.66 7.47
N TYR A 289 4.27 -13.11 6.68
CA TYR A 289 4.10 -13.44 5.27
C TYR A 289 4.31 -12.20 4.40
N MET A 290 4.99 -12.39 3.28
CA MET A 290 5.04 -11.42 2.21
C MET A 290 4.17 -11.91 1.06
N ILE A 291 3.09 -11.19 0.76
CA ILE A 291 2.18 -11.55 -0.33
C ILE A 291 2.15 -10.47 -1.41
N LYS A 292 1.82 -10.90 -2.62
CA LYS A 292 1.51 -10.04 -3.75
C LYS A 292 0.07 -10.28 -4.19
N ILE A 293 -0.71 -9.21 -4.26
CA ILE A 293 -2.08 -9.24 -4.76
C ILE A 293 -2.15 -8.48 -6.08
N VAL A 294 -2.64 -9.16 -7.11
CA VAL A 294 -2.86 -8.59 -8.44
C VAL A 294 -4.34 -8.63 -8.78
N ALA A 295 -4.87 -7.55 -9.35
CA ALA A 295 -6.24 -7.52 -9.85
C ALA A 295 -6.40 -6.53 -11.01
N ASN A 296 -7.45 -6.71 -11.80
CA ASN A 296 -7.85 -5.72 -12.80
C ASN A 296 -8.54 -4.53 -12.12
N VAL A 297 -8.31 -3.34 -12.67
CA VAL A 297 -8.86 -2.07 -12.21
C VAL A 297 -9.54 -1.38 -13.40
N ASP A 298 -10.74 -0.86 -13.17
CA ASP A 298 -11.47 -0.10 -14.19
C ASP A 298 -10.97 1.35 -14.31
N ALA A 299 -11.49 2.08 -15.29
CA ALA A 299 -11.10 3.48 -15.54
C ALA A 299 -11.46 4.45 -14.38
N THR A 300 -12.29 4.01 -13.44
CA THR A 300 -12.71 4.76 -12.24
C THR A 300 -11.92 4.36 -10.98
N GLY A 301 -11.02 3.39 -11.08
CA GLY A 301 -10.23 2.92 -9.95
C GLY A 301 -10.89 1.81 -9.13
N ASN A 302 -12.01 1.22 -9.57
CA ASN A 302 -12.60 0.09 -8.86
C ASN A 302 -11.86 -1.20 -9.21
N ILE A 303 -11.56 -1.97 -8.17
CA ILE A 303 -10.92 -3.28 -8.31
C ILE A 303 -12.00 -4.31 -8.66
N ASN A 304 -11.77 -5.08 -9.72
CA ASN A 304 -12.60 -6.23 -10.05
C ASN A 304 -12.20 -7.41 -9.14
N ALA A 305 -13.00 -7.64 -8.09
CA ALA A 305 -12.78 -8.74 -7.14
C ALA A 305 -12.69 -10.13 -7.81
N GLY A 306 -13.41 -10.34 -8.92
CA GLY A 306 -13.37 -11.61 -9.67
C GLY A 306 -12.06 -11.86 -10.43
N SER A 307 -11.16 -10.86 -10.46
CA SER A 307 -9.84 -10.97 -11.09
C SER A 307 -8.68 -11.04 -10.10
N LEU A 308 -8.99 -11.08 -8.78
CA LEU A 308 -7.98 -11.16 -7.73
C LEU A 308 -7.14 -12.42 -7.88
N GLN A 309 -5.83 -12.23 -7.82
CA GLN A 309 -4.85 -13.29 -7.74
C GLN A 309 -3.91 -12.97 -6.58
N VAL A 310 -3.78 -13.92 -5.66
CA VAL A 310 -2.93 -13.81 -4.48
C VAL A 310 -1.74 -14.75 -4.65
N TYR A 311 -0.55 -14.21 -4.44
CA TYR A 311 0.70 -14.92 -4.49
C TYR A 311 1.45 -14.73 -3.18
N ILE A 312 2.23 -15.72 -2.77
CA ILE A 312 3.12 -15.64 -1.60
C ILE A 312 4.56 -15.81 -2.04
N ASP A 313 5.44 -15.07 -1.40
CA ASP A 313 6.87 -15.21 -1.57
C ASP A 313 7.39 -16.45 -0.81
N ASN A 314 8.00 -17.38 -1.54
CA ASN A 314 8.44 -18.67 -1.04
C ASN A 314 9.98 -18.82 -1.07
N ALA A 315 10.70 -17.71 -0.91
CA ALA A 315 12.17 -17.63 -0.97
C ALA A 315 12.69 -16.54 0.00
N PRO A 316 14.02 -16.32 0.13
CA PRO A 316 14.51 -15.12 0.81
C PRO A 316 13.84 -13.87 0.19
N VAL A 317 13.30 -13.03 1.06
CA VAL A 317 12.30 -11.99 0.78
C VAL A 317 12.47 -11.30 -0.60
N GLY A 318 11.44 -11.38 -1.44
CA GLY A 318 11.22 -10.60 -2.66
C GLY A 318 11.56 -11.30 -3.98
N SER A 319 11.81 -12.62 -4.01
CA SER A 319 12.45 -13.27 -5.17
C SER A 319 11.67 -14.39 -5.86
N ASN A 320 10.65 -15.00 -5.22
CA ASN A 320 9.90 -16.11 -5.84
C ASN A 320 8.44 -16.18 -5.39
N PHE A 321 7.54 -15.57 -6.17
CA PHE A 321 6.11 -15.58 -5.89
C PHE A 321 5.42 -16.81 -6.51
N ILE A 322 4.81 -17.65 -5.67
CA ILE A 322 3.96 -18.77 -6.08
C ILE A 322 2.48 -18.47 -5.79
N PRO A 323 1.52 -19.10 -6.51
CA PRO A 323 0.11 -18.95 -6.19
C PRO A 323 -0.19 -19.34 -4.74
N ALA A 324 -0.94 -18.52 -4.02
CA ALA A 324 -1.29 -18.80 -2.61
C ALA A 324 -2.00 -20.14 -2.45
N ALA A 325 -2.83 -20.55 -3.40
CA ALA A 325 -3.49 -21.85 -3.38
C ALA A 325 -2.49 -23.02 -3.36
N GLN A 326 -1.40 -22.93 -4.11
CA GLN A 326 -0.34 -23.94 -4.12
C GLN A 326 0.37 -23.99 -2.77
N PHE A 327 0.76 -22.84 -2.23
CA PHE A 327 1.40 -22.76 -0.91
C PHE A 327 0.53 -23.37 0.20
N LEU A 328 -0.77 -23.07 0.20
CA LEU A 328 -1.71 -23.61 1.19
C LEU A 328 -1.91 -25.12 1.05
N GLU A 329 -1.82 -25.66 -0.17
CA GLU A 329 -1.82 -27.11 -0.41
C GLU A 329 -0.53 -27.76 0.11
N ASP A 330 0.63 -27.17 -0.21
CA ASP A 330 1.93 -27.63 0.25
C ASP A 330 1.99 -27.64 1.79
N MET A 331 1.52 -26.57 2.44
CA MET A 331 1.42 -26.50 3.90
C MET A 331 0.61 -27.65 4.48
N ARG A 332 -0.57 -27.97 3.94
CA ARG A 332 -1.40 -29.08 4.43
C ARG A 332 -0.77 -30.44 4.16
N SER A 333 -0.07 -30.59 3.03
CA SER A 333 0.56 -31.85 2.64
C SER A 333 1.76 -32.23 3.51
N GLY A 334 2.42 -31.25 4.14
CA GLY A 334 3.58 -31.45 4.99
C GLY A 334 3.28 -32.07 6.36
N TRP A 335 2.01 -32.31 6.68
CA TRP A 335 1.61 -32.76 8.00
C TRP A 335 1.81 -34.24 8.19
N VAL A 336 2.27 -34.60 9.39
CA VAL A 336 2.40 -36.00 9.79
C VAL A 336 1.01 -36.62 9.87
N THR A 337 0.85 -37.77 9.22
CA THR A 337 -0.36 -38.60 9.29
C THR A 337 -0.27 -39.60 10.43
N VAL A 338 -1.43 -40.08 10.90
CA VAL A 338 -1.51 -41.16 11.91
C VAL A 338 -0.70 -42.39 11.48
N THR A 339 -0.73 -42.76 10.20
CA THR A 339 0.03 -43.88 9.66
C THR A 339 1.55 -43.66 9.71
N GLN A 340 2.02 -42.45 9.41
CA GLN A 340 3.45 -42.12 9.51
C GLN A 340 3.93 -42.13 10.96
N ALA A 341 3.12 -41.61 11.88
CA ALA A 341 3.42 -41.65 13.30
C ALA A 341 3.44 -43.08 13.85
N TYR A 342 2.51 -43.93 13.41
CA TYR A 342 2.51 -45.36 13.73
C TYR A 342 3.81 -46.04 13.28
N ALA A 343 4.25 -45.81 12.03
CA ALA A 343 5.50 -46.36 11.51
C ALA A 343 6.74 -45.81 12.24
N SER A 344 6.69 -44.55 12.68
CA SER A 344 7.73 -43.95 13.54
C SER A 344 7.81 -44.68 14.89
N ALA A 345 6.66 -44.97 15.52
CA ALA A 345 6.56 -45.73 16.76
C ALA A 345 7.19 -47.11 16.63
N GLU A 346 6.95 -47.80 15.52
CA GLU A 346 7.58 -49.09 15.21
C GLU A 346 9.11 -48.97 15.14
N SER A 347 9.63 -47.93 14.47
CA SER A 347 11.07 -47.67 14.39
C SER A 347 11.68 -47.36 15.77
N ILE A 348 11.00 -46.56 16.60
CA ILE A 348 11.42 -46.24 17.97
C ILE A 348 11.48 -47.51 18.80
N ALA A 349 10.43 -48.33 18.76
CA ALA A 349 10.36 -49.60 19.47
C ALA A 349 11.44 -50.59 19.02
N ALA A 350 11.73 -50.68 17.72
CA ALA A 350 12.77 -51.54 17.17
C ALA A 350 14.19 -51.09 17.57
N ALA A 351 14.41 -49.78 17.70
CA ALA A 351 15.70 -49.23 18.11
C ALA A 351 15.99 -49.37 19.61
N ALA A 352 14.95 -49.56 20.42
CA ALA A 352 15.06 -49.74 21.86
C ALA A 352 15.71 -51.08 22.20
N LYS A 353 16.98 -51.03 22.63
CA LYS A 353 17.70 -52.21 23.10
C LYS A 353 17.16 -52.66 24.46
N ALA A 354 16.99 -53.96 24.63
CA ALA A 354 16.79 -54.54 25.96
C ALA A 354 18.05 -54.26 26.81
N PRO A 355 17.89 -53.90 28.10
CA PRO A 355 19.01 -53.65 29.00
C PRO A 355 19.92 -54.86 29.20
#